data_AF-A0A8S4QWH9-F1
#
_entry.id   AF-A0A8S4QWH9-F1
#
_cell.length_a   1.000
_cell.length_b   1.000
_cell.length_c   1.000
_cell.angle_alpha   90.00
_cell.angle_beta   90.00
_cell.angle_gamma   90.00
#
_symmetry.space_group_name_H-M   'P 1'
#
loop_
_entity.id
_entity.type
_entity.pdbx_description
1 polymer ?
#
loop_
_entity_poly.entity_id
_entity_poly.type
_entity_poly.pdbx_seq_one_letter_code
_entity_poly.pdbx_strand_id
1 'polypeptide(L)'
;MLIDVSHVGENSTRAAIRLSKAPVIFSHSSVYSLCPHNRNVPDDIIQSMKDNGGIIMVNFFPDFVKCAPNATLSDVAEHFHYIKRMIGADHVGIGGDFDGVNRVPRGLEDVSRYPELFAELLRSGQWTVQELKNLAGLNILRVMRQVEKIRDDMRTNGVEPEEHPDSPTDNGNCTSNAFYIEYV
;
A
#
# COMPACT_ATOMS: atom_id res chain seq x y z
N MET A 1 -13.93 2.57 3.99
CA MET A 1 -13.16 2.45 2.73
C MET A 1 -11.69 2.31 3.09
N LEU A 2 -10.90 1.57 2.31
CA LEU A 2 -9.45 1.53 2.52
C LEU A 2 -8.83 2.86 2.13
N ILE A 3 -7.88 3.34 2.93
CA ILE A 3 -7.03 4.48 2.57
C ILE A 3 -5.76 3.90 1.95
N ASP A 4 -5.54 4.20 0.67
CA ASP A 4 -4.32 3.85 -0.05
C ASP A 4 -3.40 5.06 -0.14
N VAL A 5 -2.17 4.90 0.31
CA VAL A 5 -1.13 5.94 0.32
C VAL A 5 -0.02 5.70 -0.69
N SER A 6 -0.19 4.73 -1.61
CA SER A 6 0.63 4.69 -2.82
C SER A 6 0.45 5.98 -3.64
N HIS A 7 1.54 6.48 -4.23
CA HIS A 7 1.69 7.78 -4.93
C HIS A 7 1.69 9.03 -4.04
N VAL A 8 1.39 8.91 -2.76
CA VAL A 8 1.26 10.07 -1.86
C VAL A 8 2.62 10.53 -1.35
N GLY A 9 2.81 11.85 -1.26
CA GLY A 9 4.02 12.45 -0.68
C GLY A 9 4.16 12.14 0.81
N GLU A 10 5.39 12.00 1.29
CA GLU A 10 5.66 11.44 2.62
C GLU A 10 4.96 12.17 3.78
N ASN A 11 4.86 13.50 3.73
CA ASN A 11 4.17 14.29 4.78
C ASN A 11 2.68 13.95 4.85
N SER A 12 2.03 13.81 3.70
CA SER A 12 0.62 13.40 3.61
C SER A 12 0.45 11.95 4.04
N THR A 13 1.39 11.07 3.70
CA THR A 13 1.42 9.68 4.16
C THR A 13 1.52 9.59 5.68
N ARG A 14 2.45 10.33 6.32
CA ARG A 14 2.58 10.41 7.78
C ARG A 14 1.31 10.96 8.43
N ALA A 15 0.69 11.97 7.82
CA ALA A 15 -0.58 12.52 8.30
C ALA A 15 -1.71 11.49 8.21
N ALA A 16 -1.84 10.77 7.09
CA ALA A 16 -2.85 9.73 6.90
C ALA A 16 -2.69 8.60 7.91
N ILE A 17 -1.48 8.10 8.13
CA ILE A 17 -1.20 7.06 9.13
C ILE A 17 -1.56 7.52 10.54
N ARG A 18 -1.20 8.77 10.90
CA ARG A 18 -1.47 9.34 12.22
C ARG A 18 -2.95 9.60 12.48
N LEU A 19 -3.69 10.06 11.46
CA LEU A 19 -5.08 10.51 11.61
C LEU A 19 -6.09 9.39 11.37
N SER A 20 -5.74 8.39 10.56
CA SER A 20 -6.66 7.32 10.22
C SER A 20 -7.03 6.50 11.47
N LYS A 21 -8.34 6.33 11.67
CA LYS A 21 -8.87 5.44 12.71
C LYS A 21 -8.70 3.96 12.34
N ALA A 22 -8.48 3.67 11.05
CA ALA A 22 -8.35 2.33 10.50
C ALA A 22 -6.95 2.09 9.89
N PRO A 23 -6.52 0.84 9.75
CA PRO A 23 -5.27 0.55 9.07
C PRO A 23 -5.27 1.06 7.63
N VAL A 24 -4.14 1.62 7.20
CA VAL A 24 -3.94 2.07 5.81
C VAL A 24 -3.20 1.02 5.00
N ILE A 25 -3.21 1.18 3.67
CA ILE A 25 -2.46 0.33 2.76
C ILE A 25 -1.50 1.15 1.90
N PHE A 26 -0.41 0.54 1.49
CA PHE A 26 0.21 0.86 0.21
C PHE A 26 -0.18 -0.25 -0.75
N SER A 27 -0.98 0.05 -1.78
CA SER A 27 -1.43 -0.98 -2.73
C SER A 27 -0.34 -1.44 -3.70
N HIS A 28 0.66 -0.59 -3.97
CA HIS A 28 1.82 -0.90 -4.83
C HIS A 28 2.99 0.07 -4.55
N SER A 29 3.75 -0.19 -3.48
CA SER A 29 5.00 0.53 -3.17
C SER A 29 6.07 -0.41 -2.61
N SER A 30 7.33 -0.15 -2.94
CA SER A 30 8.49 -0.96 -2.52
C SER A 30 9.28 -0.23 -1.41
N VAL A 31 10.53 -0.62 -1.16
CA VAL A 31 11.33 -0.17 0.01
C VAL A 31 12.36 0.86 -0.42
N TYR A 32 12.37 2.02 0.24
CA TYR A 32 13.24 3.13 -0.14
C TYR A 32 14.72 2.83 0.13
N SER A 33 15.01 2.19 1.25
CA SER A 33 16.39 1.81 1.64
C SER A 33 17.05 0.80 0.70
N LEU A 34 16.28 0.08 -0.12
CA LEU A 34 16.81 -0.81 -1.17
C LEU A 34 16.90 -0.11 -2.54
N CYS A 35 15.94 0.76 -2.83
CA CYS A 35 15.94 1.60 -4.03
C CYS A 35 15.40 3.00 -3.69
N PRO A 36 16.25 4.04 -3.65
CA PRO A 36 15.88 5.39 -3.20
C PRO A 36 15.05 6.12 -4.26
N HIS A 37 13.78 5.77 -4.35
CA HIS A 37 12.80 6.35 -5.27
C HIS A 37 11.60 6.87 -4.47
N ASN A 38 11.08 8.06 -4.78
CA ASN A 38 9.97 8.71 -4.03
C ASN A 38 8.63 7.94 -4.06
N ARG A 39 8.55 6.85 -4.83
CA ARG A 39 7.39 5.93 -4.83
C ARG A 39 7.52 4.82 -3.78
N ASN A 40 8.70 4.66 -3.20
CA ASN A 40 9.00 3.66 -2.19
C ASN A 40 8.88 4.22 -0.78
N VAL A 41 8.63 3.32 0.16
CA VAL A 41 8.34 3.64 1.56
C VAL A 41 9.65 3.80 2.34
N PRO A 42 9.91 4.97 2.95
CA PRO A 42 11.04 5.18 3.87
C PRO A 42 10.87 4.39 5.17
N ASP A 43 11.99 4.06 5.82
CA ASP A 43 12.01 3.17 7.00
C ASP A 43 11.19 3.70 8.18
N ASP A 44 11.14 5.02 8.41
CA ASP A 44 10.31 5.62 9.46
C ASP A 44 8.82 5.35 9.22
N ILE A 45 8.40 5.41 7.96
CA ILE A 45 7.02 5.11 7.56
C ILE A 45 6.77 3.60 7.66
N ILE A 46 7.69 2.75 7.21
CA ILE A 46 7.58 1.29 7.40
C ILE A 46 7.39 0.97 8.89
N GLN A 47 8.20 1.57 9.76
CA GLN A 47 8.12 1.34 11.21
C GLN A 47 6.75 1.72 11.77
N SER A 48 6.16 2.84 11.31
CA SER A 48 4.84 3.30 11.76
C SER A 48 3.69 2.37 11.35
N MET A 49 3.87 1.55 10.31
CA MET A 49 2.84 0.59 9.87
C MET A 49 2.56 -0.51 10.90
N LYS A 50 3.53 -0.80 11.78
CA LYS A 50 3.38 -1.78 12.85
C LYS A 50 2.26 -1.39 13.82
N ASP A 51 2.27 -0.13 14.28
CA ASP A 51 1.28 0.38 15.22
C ASP A 51 -0.05 0.70 14.54
N ASN A 52 0.00 1.14 13.27
CA ASN A 52 -1.21 1.36 12.46
C ASN A 52 -1.96 0.05 12.13
N GLY A 53 -1.26 -1.09 12.09
CA GLY A 53 -1.84 -2.39 11.71
C GLY A 53 -1.98 -2.62 10.21
N GLY A 54 -1.50 -1.67 9.40
CA GLY A 54 -1.66 -1.64 7.95
C GLY A 54 -0.76 -2.63 7.21
N ILE A 55 -0.73 -2.51 5.88
CA ILE A 55 0.04 -3.41 5.00
C ILE A 55 0.76 -2.63 3.91
N ILE A 56 1.97 -3.07 3.56
CA ILE A 56 2.74 -2.58 2.43
C ILE A 56 2.73 -3.68 1.36
N MET A 57 2.10 -3.39 0.22
CA MET A 57 2.00 -4.32 -0.90
C MET A 57 3.10 -4.00 -1.92
N VAL A 58 4.06 -4.92 -2.05
CA VAL A 58 5.31 -4.69 -2.79
C VAL A 58 5.05 -4.59 -4.30
N ASN A 59 5.59 -3.53 -4.92
CA ASN A 59 5.54 -3.25 -6.34
C ASN A 59 6.66 -3.98 -7.11
N PHE A 60 6.41 -4.38 -8.34
CA PHE A 60 7.38 -5.11 -9.18
C PHE A 60 8.09 -4.24 -10.22
N PHE A 61 7.79 -2.95 -10.34
CA PHE A 61 8.40 -2.09 -11.33
C PHE A 61 9.92 -2.01 -11.13
N PRO A 62 10.76 -2.36 -12.13
CA PRO A 62 12.21 -2.41 -11.96
C PRO A 62 12.85 -1.13 -11.42
N ASP A 63 12.33 0.04 -11.81
CA ASP A 63 12.86 1.33 -11.35
C ASP A 63 12.53 1.61 -9.87
N PHE A 64 11.57 0.88 -9.28
CA PHE A 64 11.22 0.95 -7.86
C PHE A 64 11.82 -0.22 -7.06
N VAL A 65 12.17 -1.32 -7.72
CA VAL A 65 12.77 -2.50 -7.08
C VAL A 65 14.28 -2.36 -7.00
N LYS A 66 14.94 -2.06 -8.13
CA LYS A 66 16.40 -2.06 -8.24
C LYS A 66 16.98 -0.70 -8.56
N CYS A 67 16.12 0.30 -8.80
CA CYS A 67 16.53 1.59 -9.36
C CYS A 67 17.32 1.41 -10.67
N ALA A 68 17.02 0.34 -11.40
CA ALA A 68 17.69 -0.08 -12.62
C ALA A 68 16.73 -0.96 -13.46
N PRO A 69 16.85 -0.95 -14.80
CA PRO A 69 15.88 -1.62 -15.67
C PRO A 69 15.94 -3.16 -15.61
N ASN A 70 17.02 -3.74 -15.08
CA ASN A 70 17.29 -5.18 -15.08
C ASN A 70 17.00 -5.84 -13.71
N ALA A 71 15.88 -5.47 -13.08
CA ALA A 71 15.41 -6.13 -11.87
C ALA A 71 15.06 -7.61 -12.15
N THR A 72 15.18 -8.43 -11.11
CA THR A 72 14.86 -9.85 -11.12
C THR A 72 13.88 -10.18 -10.01
N LEU A 73 13.27 -11.36 -10.09
CA LEU A 73 12.44 -11.91 -9.02
C LEU A 73 13.16 -11.91 -7.66
N SER A 74 14.47 -12.18 -7.63
CA SER A 74 15.25 -12.17 -6.38
C SER A 74 15.41 -10.76 -5.80
N ASP A 75 15.59 -9.74 -6.66
CA ASP A 75 15.59 -8.34 -6.22
C ASP A 75 14.23 -7.97 -5.61
N VAL A 76 13.13 -8.42 -6.22
CA VAL A 76 11.77 -8.27 -5.66
C VAL A 76 11.63 -8.96 -4.31
N ALA A 77 12.09 -10.22 -4.18
CA ALA A 77 12.05 -10.99 -2.94
C ALA A 77 12.75 -10.26 -1.77
N GLU A 78 13.85 -9.54 -2.03
CA GLU A 78 14.55 -8.77 -1.01
C GLU A 78 13.68 -7.67 -0.38
N HIS A 79 12.77 -7.05 -1.14
CA HIS A 79 11.80 -6.11 -0.56
C HIS A 79 10.84 -6.78 0.43
N PHE A 80 10.35 -7.98 0.10
CA PHE A 80 9.52 -8.77 1.02
C PHE A 80 10.29 -9.13 2.29
N HIS A 81 11.54 -9.58 2.15
CA HIS A 81 12.41 -9.89 3.28
C HIS A 81 12.67 -8.67 4.16
N TYR A 82 12.93 -7.51 3.55
CA TYR A 82 13.23 -6.28 4.26
C TYR A 82 12.07 -5.82 5.16
N ILE A 83 10.87 -5.72 4.60
CA ILE A 83 9.67 -5.30 5.37
C ILE A 83 9.41 -6.32 6.49
N LYS A 84 9.48 -7.62 6.18
CA LYS A 84 9.32 -8.69 7.18
C LYS A 84 10.32 -8.56 8.32
N ARG A 85 11.60 -8.30 8.05
CA ARG A 85 12.63 -8.14 9.09
C ARG A 85 12.36 -6.93 9.97
N MET A 86 11.84 -5.84 9.41
CA MET A 86 11.55 -4.61 10.17
C MET A 86 10.31 -4.73 11.06
N ILE A 87 9.19 -5.16 10.49
CA ILE A 87 7.88 -5.06 11.15
C ILE A 87 7.10 -6.38 11.22
N GLY A 88 7.63 -7.46 10.65
CA GLY A 88 7.00 -8.78 10.64
C GLY A 88 6.20 -9.07 9.36
N ALA A 89 5.98 -10.37 9.10
CA ALA A 89 5.35 -10.84 7.87
C ALA A 89 3.88 -10.42 7.71
N ASP A 90 3.22 -10.06 8.81
CA ASP A 90 1.80 -9.69 8.81
C ASP A 90 1.52 -8.35 8.12
N HIS A 91 2.54 -7.52 7.91
CA HIS A 91 2.43 -6.21 7.26
C HIS A 91 2.90 -6.21 5.80
N VAL A 92 3.12 -7.39 5.21
CA VAL A 92 3.60 -7.54 3.84
C VAL A 92 2.49 -8.08 2.94
N GLY A 93 2.33 -7.47 1.76
CA GLY A 93 1.41 -7.91 0.71
C GLY A 93 2.04 -7.85 -0.67
N ILE A 94 1.28 -8.23 -1.69
CA ILE A 94 1.73 -8.26 -3.09
C ILE A 94 0.92 -7.24 -3.89
N GLY A 95 1.61 -6.28 -4.51
CA GLY A 95 1.02 -5.15 -5.23
C GLY A 95 1.72 -4.92 -6.56
N GLY A 96 1.72 -5.93 -7.43
CA GLY A 96 2.68 -6.04 -8.53
C GLY A 96 2.66 -4.93 -9.60
N ASP A 97 1.58 -4.15 -9.69
CA ASP A 97 1.44 -3.04 -10.66
C ASP A 97 1.53 -3.49 -12.13
N PHE A 98 1.13 -4.75 -12.41
CA PHE A 98 1.03 -5.27 -13.77
C PHE A 98 0.06 -4.43 -14.61
N ASP A 99 0.38 -4.27 -15.91
CA ASP A 99 -0.32 -3.40 -16.86
C ASP A 99 -0.38 -1.90 -16.50
N GLY A 100 0.13 -1.51 -15.32
CA GLY A 100 0.35 -0.11 -14.91
C GLY A 100 1.75 0.40 -15.28
N VAL A 101 2.68 -0.50 -15.59
CA VAL A 101 4.09 -0.19 -15.86
C VAL A 101 4.57 -0.75 -17.19
N ASN A 102 5.61 -0.13 -17.77
CA ASN A 102 6.13 -0.51 -19.08
C ASN A 102 7.22 -1.59 -19.05
N ARG A 103 7.66 -2.02 -17.86
CA ARG A 103 8.67 -3.06 -17.66
C ARG A 103 8.41 -3.82 -16.37
N VAL A 104 8.82 -5.08 -16.35
CA VAL A 104 8.69 -5.97 -15.20
C VAL A 104 9.99 -6.74 -14.97
N PRO A 105 10.21 -7.31 -13.78
CA PRO A 105 11.42 -8.03 -13.44
C PRO A 105 11.50 -9.37 -14.18
N ARG A 106 12.72 -9.81 -14.47
CA ARG A 106 12.96 -11.16 -15.00
C ARG A 106 12.52 -12.21 -13.98
N GLY A 107 11.72 -13.19 -14.42
CA GLY A 107 11.06 -14.21 -13.60
C GLY A 107 9.66 -13.79 -13.12
N LEU A 108 9.25 -12.55 -13.36
CA LEU A 108 7.93 -12.00 -13.06
C LEU A 108 7.35 -11.30 -14.30
N GLU A 109 7.45 -11.95 -15.46
CA GLU A 109 7.07 -11.38 -16.75
C GLU A 109 5.57 -11.03 -16.86
N ASP A 110 4.72 -11.73 -16.12
CA ASP A 110 3.28 -11.55 -16.14
C ASP A 110 2.61 -12.12 -14.87
N VAL A 111 1.29 -11.95 -14.80
CA VAL A 111 0.46 -12.41 -13.67
C VAL A 111 0.44 -13.93 -13.46
N SER A 112 0.92 -14.74 -14.41
CA SER A 112 1.07 -16.19 -14.21
C SER A 112 2.28 -16.56 -13.33
N ARG A 113 3.18 -15.61 -13.07
CA ARG A 113 4.47 -15.85 -12.39
C ARG A 113 4.45 -15.76 -10.87
N TYR A 114 3.30 -15.45 -10.25
CA TYR A 114 3.21 -15.45 -8.78
C TYR A 114 3.69 -16.76 -8.11
N PRO A 115 3.43 -17.97 -8.65
CA PRO A 115 3.98 -19.20 -8.07
C PRO A 115 5.52 -19.21 -7.96
N GLU A 116 6.23 -18.57 -8.89
CA GLU A 116 7.70 -18.47 -8.84
C GLU A 116 8.15 -17.58 -7.68
N LEU A 117 7.42 -16.50 -7.39
CA LEU A 117 7.69 -15.66 -6.22
C LEU A 117 7.54 -16.45 -4.92
N PHE A 118 6.45 -17.20 -4.78
CA PHE A 118 6.24 -18.06 -3.61
C PHE A 118 7.31 -19.15 -3.50
N ALA A 119 7.74 -19.72 -4.62
CA ALA A 119 8.81 -20.72 -4.64
C ALA A 119 10.14 -20.12 -4.19
N GLU A 120 10.51 -18.91 -4.63
CA GLU A 120 11.70 -18.19 -4.17
C GLU A 120 11.64 -17.91 -2.67
N LEU A 121 10.54 -17.31 -2.20
CA LEU A 121 10.38 -16.97 -0.79
C LEU A 121 10.43 -18.22 0.10
N LEU A 122 9.84 -19.33 -0.34
CA LEU A 122 9.92 -20.62 0.37
C LEU A 122 11.36 -21.18 0.36
N ARG A 123 12.04 -21.17 -0.79
CA ARG A 123 13.42 -21.67 -0.94
C ARG A 123 14.43 -20.90 -0.11
N SER A 124 14.19 -19.60 0.15
CA SER A 124 15.06 -18.79 1.00
C SER A 124 15.17 -19.29 2.44
N GLY A 125 14.22 -20.12 2.91
CA GLY A 125 14.14 -20.58 4.29
C GLY A 125 13.73 -19.51 5.31
N GLN A 126 13.48 -18.27 4.87
CA GLN A 126 13.09 -17.16 5.74
C GLN A 126 11.58 -17.10 5.99
N TRP A 127 10.76 -17.85 5.25
CA TRP A 127 9.30 -17.82 5.32
C TRP A 127 8.72 -19.17 5.71
N THR A 128 7.85 -19.15 6.71
CA THR A 128 7.00 -20.30 7.03
C THR A 128 5.83 -20.38 6.04
N VAL A 129 5.25 -21.58 5.90
CA VAL A 129 4.03 -21.78 5.08
C VAL A 129 2.89 -20.88 5.55
N GLN A 130 2.76 -20.65 6.86
CA GLN A 130 1.72 -19.77 7.39
C GLN A 130 1.94 -18.32 6.97
N GLU A 131 3.17 -17.82 7.01
CA GLU A 131 3.47 -16.45 6.56
C GLU A 131 3.29 -16.28 5.05
N LEU A 132 3.55 -17.33 4.26
CA LEU A 132 3.25 -17.31 2.82
C LEU A 132 1.73 -17.29 2.55
N LYS A 133 0.91 -18.00 3.35
CA LYS A 133 -0.55 -17.86 3.28
C LYS A 133 -1.00 -16.44 3.67
N ASN A 134 -0.36 -15.86 4.67
CA ASN A 134 -0.60 -14.48 5.09
C ASN A 134 -0.31 -13.52 3.94
N LEU A 135 0.86 -13.66 3.31
CA LEU A 135 1.29 -12.90 2.16
C LEU A 135 0.35 -13.04 0.95
N ALA A 136 -0.11 -14.26 0.66
CA ALA A 136 -0.98 -14.57 -0.46
C ALA A 136 -2.36 -13.90 -0.38
N GLY A 137 -2.81 -13.52 0.81
CA GLY A 137 -4.06 -12.78 0.93
C GLY A 137 -4.61 -12.61 2.34
N LEU A 138 -4.19 -13.41 3.33
CA LEU A 138 -4.79 -13.27 4.67
C LEU A 138 -4.43 -11.93 5.33
N ASN A 139 -3.30 -11.32 4.99
CA ASN A 139 -2.92 -10.00 5.48
C ASN A 139 -3.86 -8.90 4.97
N ILE A 140 -4.12 -8.84 3.66
CA ILE A 140 -5.04 -7.85 3.11
C ILE A 140 -6.48 -8.10 3.60
N LEU A 141 -6.89 -9.37 3.72
CA LEU A 141 -8.19 -9.71 4.30
C LEU A 141 -8.32 -9.30 5.77
N ARG A 142 -7.24 -9.39 6.56
CA ARG A 142 -7.21 -8.87 7.94
C ARG A 142 -7.46 -7.35 7.94
N VAL A 143 -6.74 -6.61 7.09
CA VAL A 143 -6.86 -5.15 7.00
C VAL A 143 -8.27 -4.75 6.56
N MET A 144 -8.83 -5.39 5.52
CA MET A 144 -10.20 -5.14 5.05
C MET A 144 -11.23 -5.33 6.16
N ARG A 145 -11.15 -6.45 6.89
CA ARG A 145 -12.06 -6.74 8.01
C ARG A 145 -11.95 -5.71 9.14
N GLN A 146 -10.74 -5.23 9.43
CA GLN A 146 -10.56 -4.18 10.46
C GLN A 146 -11.19 -2.86 10.01
N VAL A 147 -11.05 -2.49 8.74
CA VAL A 147 -11.70 -1.30 8.18
C VAL A 147 -13.22 -1.41 8.19
N GLU A 148 -13.77 -2.58 7.84
CA GLU A 148 -15.22 -2.86 7.92
C GLU A 148 -15.75 -2.81 9.34
N LYS A 149 -15.00 -3.38 10.30
CA LYS A 149 -15.35 -3.30 11.72
C LYS A 149 -15.44 -1.84 12.19
N ILE A 150 -14.47 -1.00 11.84
CA ILE A 150 -14.48 0.41 12.21
C ILE A 150 -15.65 1.16 11.58
N ARG A 151 -15.97 0.87 10.31
CA ARG A 151 -17.19 1.39 9.67
C ARG A 151 -18.44 1.04 10.49
N ASP A 152 -18.57 -0.22 10.91
CA ASP A 152 -19.74 -0.71 11.64
C ASP A 152 -19.82 -0.13 13.07
N ASP A 153 -18.67 0.00 13.73
CA ASP A 153 -18.56 0.64 15.04
C ASP A 153 -18.94 2.14 14.95
N MET A 154 -18.46 2.86 13.93
CA MET A 154 -18.82 4.26 13.70
C MET A 154 -20.32 4.43 13.44
N ARG A 155 -20.90 3.55 12.61
CA ARG A 155 -22.35 3.54 12.35
C ARG A 155 -23.15 3.28 13.62
N THR A 156 -22.74 2.31 14.43
CA THR A 156 -23.43 1.94 15.67
C THR A 156 -23.37 3.07 16.71
N ASN A 157 -22.27 3.81 16.73
CA ASN A 157 -22.08 4.95 17.63
C ASN A 157 -22.69 6.27 17.09
N GLY A 158 -23.45 6.24 15.99
CA GLY A 158 -24.13 7.41 15.44
C GLY A 158 -23.18 8.48 14.89
N VAL A 159 -22.00 8.07 14.37
CA VAL A 159 -21.11 9.02 13.68
C VAL A 159 -21.73 9.36 12.33
N GLU A 160 -22.14 10.62 12.17
CA GLU A 160 -22.70 11.14 10.92
C GLU A 160 -21.61 11.36 9.85
N PRO A 161 -21.97 11.33 8.56
CA PRO A 161 -21.08 11.73 7.48
C PRO A 161 -20.55 13.16 7.69
N GLU A 162 -19.26 13.36 7.43
CA GLU A 162 -18.65 14.68 7.46
C GLU A 162 -18.87 15.37 6.11
N GLU A 163 -19.62 16.48 6.12
CA GLU A 163 -19.81 17.34 4.96
C GLU A 163 -18.88 18.56 5.07
N HIS A 164 -17.92 18.64 4.17
CA HIS A 164 -17.15 19.87 3.96
C HIS A 164 -17.59 20.46 2.62
N PRO A 165 -18.14 21.68 2.59
CA PRO A 165 -18.41 22.35 1.33
C PRO A 165 -17.10 22.51 0.57
N ASP A 166 -17.14 22.28 -0.75
CA ASP A 166 -15.99 22.50 -1.62
C ASP A 166 -15.44 23.92 -1.40
N SER A 167 -14.12 24.04 -1.34
CA SER A 167 -13.46 25.32 -1.17
C SER A 167 -13.85 26.24 -2.32
N PRO A 168 -14.23 27.52 -2.07
CA PRO A 168 -14.60 28.49 -3.11
C PRO A 168 -13.45 28.86 -4.07
N THR A 169 -12.31 28.17 -3.98
CA THR A 169 -11.10 28.37 -4.77
C THR A 169 -10.91 27.29 -5.85
N ASP A 170 -11.92 26.47 -6.15
CA ASP A 170 -11.85 25.61 -7.33
C ASP A 170 -11.80 26.49 -8.59
N ASN A 171 -10.58 26.68 -9.10
CA ASN A 171 -10.32 27.48 -10.29
C ASN A 171 -10.58 26.70 -11.59
N GLY A 172 -11.11 25.48 -11.50
CA GLY A 172 -11.56 24.72 -12.65
C GLY A 172 -12.77 25.39 -13.31
N ASN A 173 -12.74 25.58 -14.63
CA ASN A 173 -13.89 26.08 -15.39
C ASN A 173 -14.86 24.97 -15.82
N CYS A 174 -14.72 23.77 -15.23
CA CYS A 174 -15.50 22.57 -15.56
C CYS A 174 -16.50 22.19 -14.44
N THR A 175 -16.65 23.02 -13.42
CA THR A 175 -17.65 22.85 -12.35
C THR A 175 -18.70 23.95 -12.44
N SER A 176 -19.94 23.64 -12.06
CA SER A 176 -21.02 24.62 -11.97
C SER A 176 -21.35 24.88 -10.50
N ASN A 177 -21.37 26.14 -10.09
CA ASN A 177 -21.80 26.56 -8.75
C ASN A 177 -23.32 26.47 -8.53
N ALA A 178 -24.01 25.54 -9.21
CA ALA A 178 -25.47 25.48 -9.32
C ALA A 178 -26.21 25.32 -7.98
N PHE A 179 -25.49 24.99 -6.89
CA PHE A 179 -26.05 24.81 -5.54
C PHE A 179 -25.49 25.77 -4.48
N TYR A 180 -24.64 26.74 -4.85
CA TYR A 180 -24.33 27.85 -3.95
C TYR A 180 -25.54 28.80 -3.92
N ILE A 181 -26.48 28.51 -3.02
CA ILE A 181 -27.52 29.47 -2.65
C ILE A 181 -26.83 30.55 -1.82
N GLU A 182 -26.59 31.72 -2.41
CA GLU A 182 -26.27 32.92 -1.64
C GLU A 182 -27.47 33.20 -0.74
N TYR A 183 -27.34 32.93 0.57
CA TYR A 183 -28.26 33.48 1.55
C TYR A 183 -27.98 34.99 1.62
N VAL A 184 -28.77 35.77 0.87
CA VAL A 184 -28.85 37.24 0.94
C VAL A 184 -29.63 37.66 2.18
#